data_AF-A0A941WEA9-F1
#
_entry.id   AF-A0A941WEA9-F1
#
_cell.length_a   1.000
_cell.length_b   1.000
_cell.length_c   1.000
_cell.angle_alpha   90.00
_cell.angle_beta   90.00
_cell.angle_gamma   90.00
#
_symmetry.space_group_name_H-M   'P 1'
#
loop_
_entity.id
_entity.type
_entity.pdbx_description
1 polymer ?
#
loop_
_entity_poly.entity_id
_entity_poly.type
_entity_poly.pdbx_seq_one_letter_code
_entity_poly.pdbx_strand_id
1 'polypeptide(L)'
;MYRSDYNEPCGVRLVRLINTKSLDIAKREVNNTDKMCLYGTGGYWTAFERSAYFLTRIFGNLELFIVNNPNYPFAIVGVSV
;
A
#
# COMPACT_ATOMS: atom_id res chain seq x y z
N MET A 1 -12.85 16.18 16.04
CA MET A 1 -12.89 16.89 14.74
C MET A 1 -12.26 15.97 13.69
N TYR A 2 -13.03 15.05 13.11
CA TYR A 2 -12.52 14.15 12.08
C TYR A 2 -12.36 14.96 10.79
N ARG A 3 -11.11 15.32 10.45
CA ARG A 3 -10.79 15.88 9.15
C ARG A 3 -11.29 14.88 8.12
N SER A 4 -12.25 15.30 7.29
CA SER A 4 -12.68 14.50 6.15
C SER A 4 -11.55 14.54 5.12
N ASP A 5 -10.51 13.74 5.36
CA ASP A 5 -9.43 13.49 4.40
C ASP A 5 -9.98 12.88 3.09
N TYR A 6 -11.29 12.62 2.97
CA TYR A 6 -11.94 12.08 1.76
C TYR A 6 -11.80 12.97 0.52
N ASN A 7 -11.49 14.27 0.67
CA ASN A 7 -11.21 15.17 -0.46
C ASN A 7 -9.72 15.21 -0.87
N GLU A 8 -8.82 14.53 -0.14
CA GLU A 8 -7.40 14.47 -0.50
C GLU A 8 -7.19 13.38 -1.58
N PRO A 9 -6.52 13.68 -2.72
CA PRO A 9 -6.26 12.70 -3.76
C PRO A 9 -5.54 11.45 -3.24
N CYS A 10 -5.86 10.28 -3.78
CA CYS A 10 -5.31 9.00 -3.31
C CYS A 10 -3.78 8.95 -3.36
N GLY A 11 -3.16 9.54 -4.38
CA GLY A 11 -1.71 9.65 -4.48
C GLY A 11 -1.09 10.48 -3.35
N VAL A 12 -1.73 11.57 -2.94
CA VAL A 12 -1.24 12.41 -1.83
C VAL A 12 -1.34 11.65 -0.50
N ARG A 13 -2.46 10.94 -0.29
CA ARG A 13 -2.66 10.07 0.88
C ARG A 13 -1.65 8.93 0.93
N LEU A 14 -1.33 8.31 -0.21
CA LEU A 14 -0.31 7.28 -0.31
C LEU A 14 1.05 7.83 0.08
N VAL A 15 1.47 8.96 -0.50
CA VAL A 15 2.73 9.63 -0.14
C VAL A 15 2.77 9.96 1.35
N ARG A 16 1.68 10.46 1.93
CA ARG A 16 1.59 10.76 3.37
C ARG A 16 1.68 9.49 4.23
N LEU A 17 0.99 8.42 3.85
CA LEU A 17 1.07 7.12 4.52
C LEU A 17 2.51 6.61 4.54
N ILE A 18 3.17 6.64 3.39
CA ILE A 18 4.56 6.22 3.25
C ILE A 18 5.45 7.09 4.17
N ASN A 19 5.36 8.42 4.05
CA ASN A 19 6.17 9.37 4.84
C ASN A 19 5.99 9.26 6.35
N THR A 20 4.81 8.88 6.81
CA THR A 20 4.48 8.85 8.25
C THR A 20 4.53 7.47 8.89
N LYS A 21 4.41 6.40 8.10
CA LYS A 21 4.24 5.02 8.58
C LYS A 21 5.13 3.99 7.91
N SER A 22 6.07 4.39 7.05
CA SER A 22 6.93 3.44 6.31
C SER A 22 7.63 2.40 7.18
N LEU A 23 8.18 2.80 8.34
CA LEU A 23 8.87 1.87 9.23
C LEU A 23 7.91 0.83 9.83
N ASP A 24 6.71 1.26 10.23
CA ASP A 24 5.67 0.38 10.76
C ASP A 24 5.17 -0.59 9.67
N ILE A 25 5.01 -0.09 8.44
CA ILE A 25 4.63 -0.87 7.26
C ILE A 25 5.71 -1.92 6.97
N ALA A 26 6.98 -1.52 6.91
CA ALA A 26 8.09 -2.43 6.65
C ALA A 26 8.20 -3.53 7.72
N LYS A 27 8.09 -3.18 9.01
CA LYS A 27 8.09 -4.14 10.12
C LYS A 27 6.92 -5.11 10.07
N ARG A 28 5.76 -4.65 9.61
CA ARG A 28 4.57 -5.48 9.46
C ARG A 28 4.74 -6.44 8.28
N GLU A 29 5.14 -5.94 7.13
CA GLU A 29 5.28 -6.74 5.90
C GLU A 29 6.43 -7.75 5.98
N VAL A 30 7.57 -7.41 6.62
CA VAL A 30 8.71 -8.35 6.73
C VAL A 30 8.37 -9.60 7.54
N ASN A 31 7.49 -9.46 8.54
CA ASN A 31 7.03 -10.56 9.40
C ASN A 31 5.68 -11.14 8.95
N ASN A 32 5.14 -10.67 7.82
CA ASN A 32 3.84 -11.11 7.33
C ASN A 32 3.99 -12.38 6.47
N THR A 33 3.61 -13.53 7.03
CA THR A 33 3.75 -14.84 6.38
C THR A 33 2.44 -15.43 5.86
N ASP A 34 1.29 -14.94 6.32
CA ASP A 34 -0.01 -15.56 6.04
C ASP A 34 -1.20 -14.58 5.91
N LYS A 35 -1.00 -13.28 6.12
CA LYS A 35 -2.08 -12.28 6.09
C LYS A 35 -1.95 -11.35 4.90
N MET A 36 -3.07 -10.74 4.52
CA MET A 36 -3.10 -9.61 3.60
C MET A 36 -3.29 -8.32 4.40
N CYS A 37 -2.30 -7.44 4.35
CA CYS A 37 -2.37 -6.12 4.97
C CYS A 37 -2.66 -5.08 3.89
N LEU A 38 -3.89 -4.56 3.88
CA LEU A 38 -4.32 -3.51 2.97
C LEU A 38 -4.32 -2.16 3.69
N TYR A 39 -3.79 -1.14 3.01
CA TYR A 39 -3.67 0.21 3.53
C TYR A 39 -4.55 1.16 2.74
N GLY A 40 -5.50 1.80 3.42
CA GLY A 40 -6.48 2.68 2.78
C GLY A 40 -5.88 4.04 2.41
N THR A 41 -5.96 4.42 1.15
CA THR A 41 -5.48 5.68 0.58
C THR A 41 -6.63 6.45 -0.08
N GLY A 42 -7.74 6.60 0.66
CA GLY A 42 -8.95 7.27 0.16
C GLY A 42 -9.87 6.26 -0.52
N GLY A 43 -10.18 6.47 -1.80
CA GLY A 43 -10.99 5.55 -2.61
C GLY A 43 -10.28 4.27 -3.06
N TYR A 44 -8.99 4.11 -2.72
CA TYR A 44 -8.17 2.97 -3.13
C TYR A 44 -7.53 2.29 -1.93
N TRP A 45 -7.17 1.03 -2.13
CA TRP A 45 -6.35 0.25 -1.21
C TRP A 45 -4.97 0.02 -1.84
N THR A 46 -3.94 0.00 -1.01
CA THR A 46 -2.57 -0.31 -1.43
C THR A 46 -2.08 -1.51 -0.63
N ALA A 47 -1.42 -2.46 -1.28
CA ALA A 47 -0.82 -3.64 -0.66
C ALA A 47 0.67 -3.66 -0.97
N PHE A 48 1.52 -3.75 0.04
CA PHE A 48 2.97 -3.79 -0.16
C PHE A 48 3.44 -5.23 -0.48
N GLU A 49 4.71 -5.39 -0.83
CA GLU A 49 5.29 -6.56 -1.52
C GLU A 49 4.72 -7.93 -1.12
N ARG A 50 4.72 -8.29 0.17
CA ARG A 50 4.25 -9.61 0.62
C ARG A 50 2.73 -9.74 0.46
N SER A 51 2.00 -8.73 0.90
CA SER A 51 0.54 -8.68 0.74
C SER A 51 0.12 -8.66 -0.75
N ALA A 52 0.85 -7.95 -1.61
CA ALA A 52 0.63 -7.91 -3.05
C ALA A 52 0.90 -9.28 -3.70
N TYR A 53 1.98 -9.96 -3.31
CA TYR A 53 2.26 -11.32 -3.77
C TYR A 53 1.16 -12.31 -3.39
N PHE A 54 0.58 -12.20 -2.19
CA PHE A 54 -0.58 -13.03 -1.84
C PHE A 54 -1.80 -12.69 -2.69
N LEU A 55 -2.05 -11.40 -2.96
CA LEU A 55 -3.21 -10.98 -3.74
C LEU A 55 -3.16 -11.54 -5.15
N THR A 56 -1.98 -11.52 -5.79
CA THR A 56 -1.81 -12.07 -7.14
C THR A 56 -1.97 -13.59 -7.19
N ARG A 57 -1.62 -14.30 -6.12
CA ARG A 57 -1.88 -15.73 -6.00
C ARG A 57 -3.36 -16.07 -5.85
N ILE A 58 -4.11 -15.26 -5.09
CA ILE A 58 -5.54 -15.51 -4.85
C ILE A 58 -6.38 -15.05 -6.05
N PHE A 59 -6.04 -13.91 -6.61
CA PHE A 59 -6.75 -13.27 -7.71
C PHE A 59 -5.83 -13.20 -8.93
N GLY A 60 -5.97 -14.16 -9.84
CA GLY A 60 -5.08 -14.33 -11.00
C GLY A 60 -5.12 -13.20 -12.04
N ASN A 61 -6.03 -12.22 -11.93
CA ASN A 61 -6.25 -11.15 -12.90
C ASN A 61 -6.28 -9.74 -12.27
N LEU A 62 -5.55 -9.48 -11.18
CA LEU A 62 -5.47 -8.13 -10.62
C LEU A 62 -4.50 -7.25 -11.40
N GLU A 63 -4.82 -5.97 -11.55
CA GLU A 63 -3.92 -4.99 -12.14
C GLU A 63 -2.89 -4.55 -11.09
N LEU A 64 -1.63 -4.87 -11.36
CA LEU A 64 -0.50 -4.51 -10.49
C LEU A 64 0.21 -3.30 -11.06
N PHE A 65 0.55 -2.34 -10.21
CA PHE A 65 1.41 -1.22 -10.57
C PHE A 65 2.52 -1.05 -9.54
N ILE A 66 3.67 -0.55 -9.98
CA ILE A 66 4.83 -0.31 -9.13
C ILE A 66 5.07 1.20 -9.06
N VAL A 67 5.15 1.72 -7.83
CA VAL A 67 5.51 3.10 -7.54
C VAL A 67 6.92 3.10 -6.95
N ASN A 68 7.86 3.68 -7.68
CA ASN A 68 9.21 3.94 -7.20
C ASN A 68 9.29 5.37 -6.66
N ASN A 69 9.67 5.53 -5.39
CA ASN A 69 9.86 6.83 -4.75
C ASN A 69 11.34 7.00 -4.39
N PRO A 70 12.03 8.06 -4.87
CA PRO A 70 13.46 8.27 -4.62
C PRO A 70 13.81 8.45 -3.13
N ASN A 71 12.83 8.78 -2.28
CA ASN A 71 13.03 8.93 -0.84
C ASN A 71 12.84 7.62 -0.06
N TYR A 72 12.54 6.51 -0.74
CA TYR A 72 12.29 5.21 -0.13
C TYR A 72 13.20 4.13 -0.70
N PRO A 73 13.84 3.31 0.13
CA PRO A 73 14.80 2.30 -0.33
C PRO A 73 14.13 1.04 -0.91
N PHE A 74 12.80 1.04 -1.12
CA PHE A 74 12.05 -0.11 -1.63
C PHE A 74 10.94 0.32 -2.58
N ALA A 75 10.65 -0.54 -3.57
CA ALA A 75 9.56 -0.38 -4.51
C ALA A 75 8.21 -0.62 -3.81
N ILE A 76 7.23 0.22 -4.12
CA ILE A 76 5.88 0.09 -3.59
C ILE A 76 5.03 -0.58 -4.65
N VAL A 77 4.49 -1.74 -4.33
CA VAL A 77 3.51 -2.40 -5.20
C VAL A 77 2.13 -1.88 -4.83
N GLY A 78 1.29 -1.64 -5.83
CA GLY A 78 -0.12 -1.34 -5.69
C GLY A 78 -0.93 -2.36 -6.48
N VAL A 79 -2.15 -2.62 -6.03
CA VAL A 79 -3.05 -3.58 -6.66
C VAL A 79 -4.42 -2.91 -6.81
N SER A 80 -4.96 -2.90 -8.03
CA SER A 80 -6.33 -2.48 -8.30
C SER A 80 -7.20 -3.71 -8.54
N VAL A 81 -8.38 -3.73 -7.90
CA VAL A 81 -9.45 -4.70 -8.13
C VAL A 81 -10.48 -4.07 -9.06
#